data_AF-A0A402CDL1-F1
#
_entry.id   AF-A0A402CDL1-F1
#
_cell.length_a   1.000
_cell.length_b   1.000
_cell.length_c   1.000
_cell.angle_alpha   90.00
_cell.angle_beta   90.00
_cell.angle_gamma   90.00
#
_symmetry.space_group_name_H-M   'P 1'
#
loop_
_entity.id
_entity.type
_entity.pdbx_description
1 polymer ?
#
loop_
_entity_poly.entity_id
_entity_poly.type
_entity_poly.pdbx_seq_one_letter_code
_entity_poly.pdbx_strand_id
1 'polypeptide(L)'
;MRRNGDGKVTARLGVRRSRSTSANVAEHVGIHPRLLARIGAEPRQQARVSHRGTTALFTLIPDADVGGIETVRVTDGGCRRIGGEPGHAVVLDLRCIDPTVSEAAAEVKGEFIERLEDDGHHHRLVVLAPHGGAIESHTDRQAEQVFAALGSRDSTLWTCKGWRPAGNAYRAWHISSGDLSVRSFPLLRSLGARRFQWAVSFHGYRGHDVLIGGRAPARLKSDVLNAVAKALDGSGVRVRVAEPGERYSGESASNLVNRLTVDGAGGIQIEQPRPARTLYGEAIAAAVTEVCESWIAADAGP
;
A
#
# COMPACT_ATOMS: atom_id res chain seq x y z
N MET A 1 23.41 -21.53 -13.06
CA MET A 1 22.90 -20.15 -12.85
C MET A 1 23.56 -19.59 -11.60
N ARG A 2 24.21 -18.43 -11.69
CA ARG A 2 24.95 -17.85 -10.56
C ARG A 2 23.96 -17.13 -9.65
N ARG A 3 23.75 -17.63 -8.42
CA ARG A 3 23.34 -16.73 -7.33
C ARG A 3 24.51 -15.76 -7.17
N ASN A 4 24.30 -14.49 -7.46
CA ASN A 4 25.22 -13.49 -6.92
C ASN A 4 25.04 -13.49 -5.39
N GLY A 5 26.09 -13.21 -4.63
CA GLY A 5 26.10 -13.33 -3.16
C GLY A 5 25.00 -12.56 -2.41
N ASP A 6 24.23 -11.73 -3.12
CA ASP A 6 23.21 -10.82 -2.59
C ASP A 6 21.76 -11.34 -2.69
N GLY A 7 21.53 -12.61 -3.07
CA GLY A 7 20.18 -13.20 -3.14
C GLY A 7 19.34 -12.80 -4.37
N LYS A 8 19.94 -12.13 -5.35
CA LYS A 8 19.30 -11.74 -6.62
C LYS A 8 19.27 -12.87 -7.64
N VAL A 9 18.22 -12.91 -8.46
CA VAL A 9 17.99 -13.96 -9.46
C VAL A 9 17.62 -13.37 -10.82
N THR A 10 18.32 -13.78 -11.88
CA THR A 10 18.02 -13.38 -13.25
C THR A 10 16.95 -14.29 -13.86
N ALA A 11 15.93 -13.70 -14.47
CA ALA A 11 14.89 -14.39 -15.25
C ALA A 11 14.72 -13.73 -16.63
N ARG A 12 14.05 -14.40 -17.56
CA ARG A 12 13.63 -13.81 -18.84
C ARG A 12 12.21 -13.26 -18.71
N LEU A 13 11.99 -12.08 -19.26
CA LEU A 13 10.68 -11.48 -19.33
C LEU A 13 9.85 -12.13 -20.44
N GLY A 14 8.67 -12.61 -20.11
CA GLY A 14 7.61 -12.93 -21.03
C GLY A 14 6.46 -11.94 -20.88
N VAL A 15 5.62 -11.84 -21.90
CA VAL A 15 4.38 -11.05 -21.84
C VAL A 15 3.19 -11.99 -21.86
N ARG A 16 2.28 -11.79 -20.90
CA ARG A 16 0.98 -12.43 -20.88
C ARG A 16 0.03 -11.62 -21.76
N ARG A 17 -0.24 -12.09 -22.98
CA ARG A 17 -1.34 -11.59 -23.81
C ARG A 17 -2.65 -12.11 -23.21
N SER A 18 -3.51 -11.26 -22.65
CA SER A 18 -4.76 -11.71 -22.00
C SER A 18 -6.01 -11.38 -22.83
N ARG A 19 -6.97 -12.31 -22.86
CA ARG A 19 -8.37 -12.13 -23.30
C ARG A 19 -9.37 -11.98 -22.13
N SER A 20 -8.92 -11.83 -20.87
CA SER A 20 -9.80 -11.74 -19.67
C SER A 20 -9.20 -10.89 -18.55
N THR A 21 -10.07 -10.22 -17.78
CA THR A 21 -9.78 -9.00 -17.00
C THR A 21 -9.62 -9.16 -15.49
N SER A 22 -9.55 -10.37 -14.94
CA SER A 22 -9.49 -10.58 -13.48
C SER A 22 -8.12 -10.95 -12.89
N ALA A 23 -7.10 -11.22 -13.72
CA ALA A 23 -5.69 -11.39 -13.30
C ALA A 23 -4.80 -10.22 -13.77
N ASN A 24 -5.37 -9.00 -13.70
CA ASN A 24 -5.17 -7.96 -14.71
C ASN A 24 -4.47 -6.72 -14.16
N VAL A 25 -3.63 -6.88 -13.14
CA VAL A 25 -2.99 -5.76 -12.48
C VAL A 25 -1.55 -5.68 -12.96
N ALA A 26 -1.13 -4.52 -13.47
CA ALA A 26 0.25 -4.26 -13.90
C ALA A 26 1.30 -4.52 -12.81
N GLU A 27 0.84 -4.72 -11.58
CA GLU A 27 1.57 -5.00 -10.35
C GLU A 27 1.94 -6.47 -10.17
N HIS A 28 1.48 -7.36 -11.05
CA HIS A 28 1.68 -8.80 -10.88
C HIS A 28 2.73 -9.36 -11.83
N VAL A 29 3.53 -10.29 -11.30
CA VAL A 29 4.45 -11.14 -12.04
C VAL A 29 3.99 -12.59 -11.90
N GLY A 30 3.63 -13.21 -13.02
CA GLY A 30 3.48 -14.66 -13.13
C GLY A 30 4.85 -15.33 -13.04
N ILE A 31 5.03 -16.26 -12.11
CA ILE A 31 6.31 -16.93 -11.85
C ILE A 31 6.10 -18.43 -11.69
N HIS A 32 6.98 -19.23 -12.31
CA HIS A 32 6.89 -20.69 -12.22
C HIS A 32 7.02 -21.13 -10.74
N PRO A 33 6.16 -22.04 -10.23
CA PRO A 33 6.22 -22.49 -8.82
C PRO A 33 7.61 -23.02 -8.40
N ARG A 34 8.29 -23.75 -9.29
CA ARG A 34 9.69 -24.20 -9.04
C ARG A 34 10.69 -23.05 -8.93
N LEU A 35 10.53 -21.98 -9.71
CA LEU A 35 11.40 -20.81 -9.60
C LEU A 35 11.12 -20.08 -8.28
N LEU A 36 9.84 -19.89 -7.96
CA LEU A 36 9.38 -19.28 -6.70
C LEU A 36 9.98 -20.00 -5.48
N ALA A 37 9.85 -21.33 -5.41
CA ALA A 37 10.44 -22.13 -4.34
C ALA A 37 11.97 -22.02 -4.30
N ARG A 38 12.64 -22.04 -5.46
CA ARG A 38 14.11 -21.97 -5.56
C ARG A 38 14.68 -20.63 -5.09
N ILE A 39 13.94 -19.54 -5.29
CA ILE A 39 14.33 -18.22 -4.78
C ILE A 39 13.96 -18.03 -3.31
N GLY A 40 13.32 -19.03 -2.67
CA GLY A 40 12.87 -18.95 -1.27
C GLY A 40 11.71 -17.98 -1.07
N ALA A 41 10.92 -17.74 -2.12
CA ALA A 41 9.74 -16.90 -2.04
C ALA A 41 8.47 -17.74 -1.87
N GLU A 42 7.46 -17.10 -1.29
CA GLU A 42 6.11 -17.61 -1.11
C GLU A 42 5.15 -16.92 -2.09
N PRO A 43 4.04 -17.57 -2.45
CA PRO A 43 2.98 -16.94 -3.23
C PRO A 43 2.56 -15.60 -2.61
N ARG A 44 2.33 -14.60 -3.47
CA ARG A 44 1.88 -13.25 -3.11
C ARG A 44 2.87 -12.42 -2.28
N GLN A 45 4.13 -12.85 -2.14
CA GLN A 45 5.18 -11.93 -1.71
C GLN A 45 5.48 -10.88 -2.79
N GLN A 46 5.91 -9.70 -2.36
CA GLN A 46 6.48 -8.69 -3.22
C GLN A 46 7.95 -8.98 -3.53
N ALA A 47 8.38 -8.57 -4.73
CA ALA A 47 9.75 -8.56 -5.17
C ALA A 47 10.02 -7.33 -6.04
N ARG A 48 11.25 -6.79 -5.96
CA ARG A 48 11.75 -5.82 -6.92
C ARG A 48 12.10 -6.54 -8.22
N VAL A 49 11.65 -5.98 -9.34
CA VAL A 49 12.01 -6.43 -10.68
C VAL A 49 12.73 -5.30 -11.38
N SER A 50 13.96 -5.56 -11.81
CA SER A 50 14.83 -4.56 -12.43
C SER A 50 15.22 -4.94 -13.86
N HIS A 51 15.18 -3.95 -14.75
CA HIS A 51 15.68 -4.06 -16.13
C HIS A 51 16.47 -2.79 -16.47
N ARG A 52 17.75 -2.95 -16.85
CA ARG A 52 18.65 -1.85 -17.25
C ARG A 52 18.59 -0.63 -16.30
N GLY A 53 18.65 -0.88 -14.99
CA GLY A 53 18.60 0.16 -13.95
C GLY A 53 17.21 0.67 -13.60
N THR A 54 16.17 0.31 -14.36
CA THR A 54 14.78 0.65 -14.04
C THR A 54 14.17 -0.43 -13.16
N THR A 55 13.71 -0.06 -11.96
CA THR A 55 13.15 -0.98 -10.97
C THR A 55 11.69 -0.66 -10.66
N ALA A 56 10.88 -1.70 -10.48
CA ALA A 56 9.54 -1.58 -9.93
C ALA A 56 9.22 -2.77 -9.00
N LEU A 57 8.30 -2.55 -8.08
CA LEU A 57 7.79 -3.56 -7.16
C LEU A 57 6.68 -4.37 -7.84
N PHE A 58 6.64 -5.68 -7.61
CA PHE A 58 5.60 -6.58 -8.11
C PHE A 58 5.20 -7.61 -7.07
N THR A 59 3.96 -8.07 -7.13
CA THR A 59 3.46 -9.24 -6.40
C THR A 59 3.71 -10.50 -7.23
N LEU A 60 4.35 -11.50 -6.61
CA LEU A 60 4.67 -12.79 -7.23
C LEU A 60 3.43 -13.71 -7.21
N ILE A 61 2.91 -14.04 -8.39
CA ILE A 61 1.76 -14.91 -8.58
C ILE A 61 2.23 -16.23 -9.20
N PRO A 62 2.02 -17.39 -8.54
CA PRO A 62 2.34 -18.68 -9.12
C PRO A 62 1.64 -18.86 -10.48
N ASP A 63 2.41 -19.27 -11.47
CA ASP A 63 1.96 -19.42 -12.85
C ASP A 63 2.63 -20.65 -13.46
N ALA A 64 1.90 -21.77 -13.53
CA ALA A 64 2.42 -23.03 -14.07
C ALA A 64 2.55 -23.00 -15.61
N ASP A 65 1.83 -22.09 -16.28
CA ASP A 65 1.78 -21.99 -17.75
C ASP A 65 2.85 -21.03 -18.31
N VAL A 66 3.78 -20.58 -17.47
CA VAL A 66 4.92 -19.82 -17.97
C VAL A 66 5.84 -20.75 -18.75
N GLY A 67 6.14 -20.39 -20.01
CA GLY A 67 6.78 -21.26 -21.00
C GLY A 67 8.19 -21.78 -20.65
N GLY A 68 8.75 -21.41 -19.49
CA GLY A 68 9.95 -22.02 -18.92
C GLY A 68 10.14 -21.59 -17.47
N ILE A 69 10.83 -22.43 -16.68
CA ILE A 69 11.08 -22.17 -15.25
C ILE A 69 11.77 -20.82 -15.02
N GLU A 70 12.71 -20.43 -15.89
CA GLU A 70 13.44 -19.16 -15.81
C GLU A 70 12.71 -17.97 -16.43
N THR A 71 11.43 -18.11 -16.76
CA THR A 71 10.64 -17.03 -17.35
C THR A 71 9.67 -16.49 -16.31
N VAL A 72 9.52 -15.16 -16.29
CA VAL A 72 8.48 -14.46 -15.55
C VAL A 72 7.55 -13.76 -16.53
N ARG A 73 6.24 -13.78 -16.30
CA ARG A 73 5.26 -13.12 -17.18
C ARG A 73 4.70 -11.88 -16.51
N VAL A 74 4.71 -10.77 -17.24
CA VAL A 74 3.99 -9.55 -16.87
C VAL A 74 2.97 -9.20 -17.94
N THR A 75 2.06 -8.28 -17.63
CA THR A 75 1.22 -7.63 -18.64
C THR A 75 2.04 -6.55 -19.37
N ASP A 76 1.49 -5.98 -20.46
CA ASP A 76 2.08 -4.79 -21.10
C ASP A 76 2.23 -3.62 -20.11
N GLY A 77 1.29 -3.51 -19.16
CA GLY A 77 1.38 -2.57 -18.05
C GLY A 77 2.62 -2.82 -17.20
N GLY A 78 2.89 -4.08 -16.85
CA GLY A 78 4.09 -4.45 -16.10
C GLY A 78 5.39 -4.19 -16.86
N CYS A 79 5.44 -4.49 -18.17
CA CYS A 79 6.57 -4.11 -19.03
C CYS A 79 6.86 -2.60 -18.96
N ARG A 80 5.82 -1.76 -19.03
CA ARG A 80 5.96 -0.30 -18.91
C ARG A 80 6.49 0.17 -17.56
N ARG A 81 6.32 -0.58 -16.46
CA ARG A 81 6.86 -0.21 -15.13
C ARG A 81 8.39 -0.31 -15.09
N ILE A 82 8.94 -1.28 -15.82
CA ILE A 82 10.38 -1.61 -15.84
C ILE A 82 11.08 -1.25 -17.15
N GLY A 83 10.37 -0.70 -18.14
CA GLY A 83 10.92 -0.43 -19.47
C GLY A 83 11.45 -1.70 -20.16
N GLY A 84 10.79 -2.84 -19.92
CA GLY A 84 11.17 -4.15 -20.44
C GLY A 84 10.32 -4.56 -21.64
N GLU A 85 10.81 -5.55 -22.39
CA GLU A 85 10.12 -6.16 -23.53
C GLU A 85 10.28 -7.69 -23.43
N PRO A 86 9.37 -8.48 -24.04
CA PRO A 86 9.53 -9.93 -24.06
C PRO A 86 10.92 -10.35 -24.56
N GLY A 87 11.53 -11.32 -23.89
CA GLY A 87 12.88 -11.81 -24.16
C GLY A 87 13.98 -11.11 -23.37
N HIS A 88 13.75 -9.89 -22.86
CA HIS A 88 14.75 -9.19 -22.04
C HIS A 88 15.03 -9.92 -20.71
N ALA A 89 16.28 -9.88 -20.27
CA ALA A 89 16.67 -10.38 -18.96
C ALA A 89 16.28 -9.36 -17.87
N VAL A 90 15.66 -9.84 -16.80
CA VAL A 90 15.28 -9.04 -15.63
C VAL A 90 15.88 -9.64 -14.37
N VAL A 91 16.11 -8.81 -13.37
CA VAL A 91 16.61 -9.22 -12.06
C VAL A 91 15.49 -9.17 -11.03
N LEU A 92 15.27 -10.27 -10.33
CA LEU A 92 14.38 -10.40 -9.18
C LEU A 92 15.19 -10.21 -7.89
N ASP A 93 14.71 -9.37 -6.98
CA ASP A 93 15.25 -9.20 -5.63
C ASP A 93 14.08 -9.22 -4.62
N LEU A 94 14.13 -10.13 -3.64
CA LEU A 94 13.10 -10.25 -2.61
C LEU A 94 13.21 -9.16 -1.53
N ARG A 95 14.33 -8.43 -1.48
CA ARG A 95 14.49 -7.27 -0.59
C ARG A 95 13.72 -6.10 -1.16
N CYS A 96 12.49 -5.94 -0.69
CA CYS A 96 11.62 -4.85 -1.10
C CYS A 96 12.08 -3.50 -0.54
N ILE A 97 12.65 -3.51 0.66
CA ILE A 97 13.09 -2.33 1.43
C ILE A 97 14.59 -2.42 1.68
N ASP A 98 15.27 -1.28 1.54
CA ASP A 98 16.59 -1.07 2.14
C ASP A 98 16.41 -0.26 3.43
N PRO A 99 16.59 -0.87 4.62
CA PRO A 99 16.36 -0.20 5.89
C PRO A 99 17.40 0.90 6.20
N THR A 100 18.52 0.93 5.47
CA THR A 100 19.61 1.89 5.70
C THR A 100 19.40 3.22 4.97
N VAL A 101 18.44 3.27 4.04
CA VAL A 101 18.18 4.46 3.23
C VAL A 101 17.31 5.44 4.00
N SER A 102 17.84 6.65 4.23
CA SER A 102 17.07 7.78 4.77
C SER A 102 16.02 8.25 3.77
N GLU A 103 14.99 8.93 4.25
CA GLU A 103 13.93 9.47 3.38
C GLU A 103 14.47 10.43 2.31
N ALA A 104 15.30 11.40 2.71
CA ALA A 104 15.92 12.33 1.76
C ALA A 104 16.77 11.60 0.70
N ALA A 105 17.49 10.55 1.09
CA ALA A 105 18.23 9.74 0.13
C ALA A 105 17.30 8.93 -0.78
N ALA A 106 16.19 8.42 -0.25
CA ALA A 106 15.20 7.69 -1.04
C ALA A 106 14.53 8.58 -2.09
N GLU A 107 14.21 9.82 -1.73
CA GLU A 107 13.65 10.80 -2.65
C GLU A 107 14.59 11.08 -3.82
N VAL A 108 15.86 11.39 -3.52
CA VAL A 108 16.87 11.69 -4.55
C VAL A 108 17.19 10.48 -5.42
N LYS A 109 17.29 9.28 -4.83
CA LYS A 109 17.66 8.05 -5.56
C LYS A 109 16.47 7.39 -6.26
N GLY A 110 15.25 7.77 -5.93
CA GLY A 110 14.04 7.11 -6.40
C GLY A 110 13.86 5.73 -5.82
N GLU A 111 13.95 5.62 -4.50
CA GLU A 111 13.79 4.37 -3.76
C GLU A 111 12.42 4.25 -3.09
N PHE A 112 12.17 3.07 -2.54
CA PHE A 112 10.99 2.73 -1.76
C PHE A 112 11.40 2.30 -0.35
N ILE A 113 10.80 2.93 0.65
CA ILE A 113 11.10 2.75 2.07
C ILE A 113 9.84 2.40 2.86
N GLU A 114 10.07 1.80 4.02
CA GLU A 114 9.06 1.47 5.02
C GLU A 114 9.41 2.19 6.32
N ARG A 115 8.41 2.71 7.03
CA ARG A 115 8.54 3.39 8.32
C ARG A 115 7.47 2.90 9.30
N LEU A 116 7.86 2.90 10.57
CA LEU A 116 7.02 2.54 11.70
C LEU A 116 7.38 3.47 12.85
N GLU A 117 6.37 4.09 13.44
CA GLU A 117 6.49 4.84 14.69
C GLU A 117 5.41 4.33 15.65
N ASP A 118 5.83 3.81 16.80
CA ASP A 118 4.95 3.26 17.83
C ASP A 118 5.65 3.18 19.20
N ASP A 119 4.93 2.70 20.20
CA ASP A 119 5.46 2.31 21.51
C ASP A 119 5.82 0.81 21.59
N GLY A 120 5.65 0.06 20.50
CA GLY A 120 5.85 -1.39 20.40
C GLY A 120 4.80 -2.28 21.08
N HIS A 121 3.79 -1.71 21.76
CA HIS A 121 2.93 -2.46 22.69
C HIS A 121 1.43 -2.29 22.48
N HIS A 122 0.95 -1.08 22.21
CA HIS A 122 -0.50 -0.87 22.14
C HIS A 122 -1.11 -1.46 20.86
N HIS A 123 -2.41 -1.68 20.93
CA HIS A 123 -3.23 -2.28 19.87
C HIS A 123 -4.55 -1.51 19.72
N ARG A 124 -4.57 -0.21 20.04
CA ARG A 124 -5.79 0.61 19.95
C ARG A 124 -6.05 1.04 18.51
N LEU A 125 -5.18 1.88 17.97
CA LEU A 125 -5.29 2.40 16.61
C LEU A 125 -4.01 2.19 15.83
N VAL A 126 -4.13 1.76 14.57
CA VAL A 126 -3.07 1.89 13.57
C VAL A 126 -3.46 2.86 12.46
N VAL A 127 -2.60 3.83 12.19
CA VAL A 127 -2.73 4.80 11.11
C VAL A 127 -1.79 4.40 9.99
N LEU A 128 -2.32 4.30 8.76
CA LEU A 128 -1.64 3.70 7.62
C LEU A 128 -1.55 4.68 6.46
N ALA A 129 -0.39 4.68 5.79
CA ALA A 129 -0.24 5.22 4.44
C ALA A 129 0.63 4.27 3.61
N PRO A 130 0.03 3.21 3.01
CA PRO A 130 0.78 2.23 2.21
C PRO A 130 1.38 2.84 0.94
N HIS A 131 0.91 4.01 0.51
CA HIS A 131 1.24 4.63 -0.77
C HIS A 131 1.74 6.08 -0.60
N GLY A 132 2.54 6.34 0.44
CA GLY A 132 3.15 7.63 0.71
C GLY A 132 4.25 8.07 -0.27
N GLY A 133 4.89 9.21 0.03
CA GLY A 133 5.89 9.82 -0.84
C GLY A 133 5.27 10.31 -2.15
N ALA A 134 5.86 9.96 -3.29
CA ALA A 134 5.34 10.35 -4.61
C ALA A 134 4.37 9.32 -5.24
N ILE A 135 4.05 8.22 -4.56
CA ILE A 135 3.11 7.20 -5.06
C ILE A 135 1.69 7.80 -5.09
N GLU A 136 1.19 8.16 -3.91
CA GLU A 136 -0.03 8.92 -3.68
C GLU A 136 0.34 10.09 -2.75
N SER A 137 0.94 11.15 -3.31
CA SER A 137 1.41 12.35 -2.58
C SER A 137 0.50 12.89 -1.47
N HIS A 138 1.09 13.22 -0.31
CA HIS A 138 0.43 13.76 0.88
C HIS A 138 -0.34 12.76 1.76
N THR A 139 -0.54 11.51 1.33
CA THR A 139 -1.25 10.51 2.17
C THR A 139 -0.44 10.13 3.41
N ASP A 140 0.87 10.04 3.28
CA ASP A 140 1.81 9.85 4.39
C ASP A 140 1.78 11.00 5.38
N ARG A 141 1.82 12.25 4.89
CA ARG A 141 1.76 13.43 5.77
C ARG A 141 0.47 13.50 6.59
N GLN A 142 -0.65 13.09 5.99
CA GLN A 142 -1.92 13.00 6.71
C GLN A 142 -1.87 11.94 7.82
N ALA A 143 -1.32 10.76 7.53
CA ALA A 143 -1.13 9.71 8.53
C ALA A 143 -0.18 10.15 9.65
N GLU A 144 0.93 10.80 9.30
CA GLU A 144 1.90 11.38 10.25
C GLU A 144 1.25 12.43 11.15
N GLN A 145 0.39 13.30 10.59
CA GLN A 145 -0.33 14.30 11.37
C GLN A 145 -1.30 13.67 12.39
N VAL A 146 -2.06 12.64 11.99
CA VAL A 146 -2.94 11.93 12.92
C VAL A 146 -2.13 11.29 14.04
N PHE A 147 -1.03 10.61 13.71
CA PHE A 147 -0.14 10.02 14.71
C PHE A 147 0.49 11.06 15.64
N ALA A 148 0.96 12.19 15.09
CA ALA A 148 1.58 13.25 15.88
C ALA A 148 0.60 13.88 16.89
N ALA A 149 -0.68 13.98 16.53
CA ALA A 149 -1.72 14.52 17.41
C ALA A 149 -2.10 13.53 18.54
N LEU A 150 -2.26 12.25 18.21
CA LEU A 150 -2.66 11.20 19.17
C LEU A 150 -1.49 10.72 20.04
N GLY A 151 -0.27 10.78 19.52
CA GLY A 151 0.93 10.25 20.15
C GLY A 151 1.01 8.72 20.11
N SER A 152 2.19 8.22 20.49
CA SER A 152 2.53 6.79 20.43
C SER A 152 1.82 5.92 21.47
N ARG A 153 1.17 6.51 22.49
CA ARG A 153 0.40 5.78 23.51
C ARG A 153 -0.95 5.29 22.99
N ASP A 154 -1.52 6.00 22.03
CA ASP A 154 -2.86 5.75 21.53
C ASP A 154 -2.88 5.35 20.05
N SER A 155 -1.79 5.62 19.31
CA SER A 155 -1.71 5.33 17.88
C SER A 155 -0.36 4.76 17.47
N THR A 156 -0.39 3.89 16.45
CA THR A 156 0.80 3.37 15.77
C THR A 156 0.75 3.89 14.34
N LEU A 157 1.85 4.42 13.82
CA LEU A 157 1.97 4.84 12.43
C LEU A 157 2.74 3.81 11.62
N TRP A 158 2.19 3.39 10.49
CA TRP A 158 2.95 2.64 9.49
C TRP A 158 2.79 3.25 8.11
N THR A 159 3.92 3.52 7.46
CA THR A 159 3.93 4.11 6.12
C THR A 159 4.90 3.38 5.21
N CYS A 160 4.52 3.32 3.95
CA CYS A 160 5.41 3.02 2.84
C CYS A 160 5.52 4.27 1.99
N LYS A 161 6.74 4.66 1.61
CA LYS A 161 6.98 5.85 0.78
C LYS A 161 7.84 5.51 -0.41
N GLY A 162 7.46 5.99 -1.59
CA GLY A 162 8.20 5.71 -2.82
C GLY A 162 8.39 6.94 -3.69
N TRP A 163 9.58 7.08 -4.26
CA TRP A 163 9.91 8.15 -5.18
C TRP A 163 10.47 7.63 -6.48
N ARG A 164 10.39 8.44 -7.52
CA ARG A 164 11.02 8.14 -8.81
C ARG A 164 11.33 9.47 -9.50
N PRO A 165 12.58 9.98 -9.38
CA PRO A 165 12.99 11.26 -9.95
C PRO A 165 12.65 11.39 -11.43
N ALA A 166 12.80 10.31 -12.19
CA ALA A 166 12.43 10.24 -13.59
C ALA A 166 11.29 9.23 -13.81
N GLY A 167 10.09 9.75 -14.10
CA GLY A 167 8.92 8.96 -14.44
C GLY A 167 7.82 9.05 -13.38
N ASN A 168 7.19 7.92 -13.06
CA ASN A 168 5.98 7.89 -12.25
C ASN A 168 6.15 6.90 -11.08
N ALA A 169 6.19 7.42 -9.84
CA ALA A 169 6.38 6.63 -8.64
C ALA A 169 5.23 5.65 -8.37
N TYR A 170 3.98 6.03 -8.67
CA TYR A 170 2.84 5.11 -8.63
C TYR A 170 3.09 3.86 -9.48
N ARG A 171 3.52 4.04 -10.75
CA ARG A 171 3.87 2.90 -11.62
C ARG A 171 5.04 2.08 -11.10
N ALA A 172 5.98 2.67 -10.37
CA ALA A 172 7.13 1.95 -9.86
C ALA A 172 6.80 1.13 -8.62
N TRP A 173 6.07 1.71 -7.67
CA TRP A 173 6.04 1.23 -6.30
C TRP A 173 4.65 0.84 -5.80
N HIS A 174 3.57 1.32 -6.43
CA HIS A 174 2.22 0.96 -5.99
C HIS A 174 2.00 -0.55 -6.09
N ILE A 175 1.44 -1.12 -5.02
CA ILE A 175 0.93 -2.47 -4.89
C ILE A 175 -0.39 -2.36 -4.15
N SER A 176 -1.46 -2.85 -4.76
CA SER A 176 -2.81 -2.80 -4.21
C SER A 176 -2.86 -3.31 -2.76
N SER A 177 -3.61 -2.64 -1.88
CA SER A 177 -3.64 -2.95 -0.43
C SER A 177 -3.97 -4.40 -0.10
N GLY A 178 -4.76 -5.07 -0.95
CA GLY A 178 -5.09 -6.50 -0.81
C GLY A 178 -3.92 -7.46 -1.09
N ASP A 179 -2.89 -7.00 -1.79
CA ASP A 179 -1.71 -7.77 -2.16
C ASP A 179 -0.51 -7.51 -1.24
N LEU A 180 -0.47 -6.39 -0.51
CA LEU A 180 0.61 -6.09 0.42
C LEU A 180 0.79 -7.23 1.43
N SER A 181 1.99 -7.82 1.44
CA SER A 181 2.30 -9.01 2.23
C SER A 181 3.17 -8.67 3.42
N VAL A 182 2.73 -9.10 4.61
CA VAL A 182 3.54 -9.05 5.84
C VAL A 182 4.87 -9.80 5.70
N ARG A 183 5.01 -10.68 4.70
CA ARG A 183 6.27 -11.41 4.45
C ARG A 183 7.30 -10.61 3.66
N SER A 184 6.92 -9.47 3.07
CA SER A 184 7.79 -8.63 2.24
C SER A 184 8.24 -7.35 2.91
N PHE A 185 7.58 -7.00 4.01
CA PHE A 185 7.70 -5.72 4.71
C PHE A 185 7.98 -6.01 6.20
N PRO A 186 9.25 -5.92 6.63
CA PRO A 186 9.65 -6.29 7.99
C PRO A 186 8.92 -5.53 9.09
N LEU A 187 8.61 -4.24 8.90
CA LEU A 187 7.89 -3.46 9.91
C LEU A 187 6.41 -3.79 9.92
N LEU A 188 5.79 -4.02 8.76
CA LEU A 188 4.43 -4.51 8.66
C LEU A 188 4.27 -5.89 9.29
N ARG A 189 5.29 -6.74 9.18
CA ARG A 189 5.32 -8.04 9.85
C ARG A 189 5.22 -7.90 11.36
N SER A 190 5.83 -6.89 11.96
CA SER A 190 5.76 -6.65 13.42
C SER A 190 4.35 -6.23 13.86
N LEU A 191 3.54 -5.69 12.96
CA LEU A 191 2.14 -5.31 13.20
C LEU A 191 1.18 -6.49 13.04
N GLY A 192 1.52 -7.47 12.20
CA GLY A 192 0.60 -8.51 11.73
C GLY A 192 -0.01 -9.39 12.83
N ALA A 193 0.56 -9.43 14.04
CA ALA A 193 0.02 -10.17 15.19
C ALA A 193 -0.73 -9.29 16.21
N ARG A 194 -0.59 -7.95 16.16
CA ARG A 194 -1.06 -7.05 17.22
C ARG A 194 -2.59 -6.91 17.28
N ARG A 195 -3.28 -7.09 16.15
CA ARG A 195 -4.75 -7.04 16.04
C ARG A 195 -5.32 -5.75 16.65
N PHE A 196 -5.22 -4.65 15.92
CA PHE A 196 -5.67 -3.35 16.39
C PHE A 196 -7.20 -3.31 16.54
N GLN A 197 -7.72 -2.58 17.51
CA GLN A 197 -9.16 -2.34 17.60
C GLN A 197 -9.64 -1.56 16.37
N TRP A 198 -8.93 -0.48 16.03
CA TRP A 198 -9.23 0.37 14.87
C TRP A 198 -8.03 0.50 13.93
N ALA A 199 -8.33 0.76 12.66
CA ALA A 199 -7.32 1.14 11.69
C ALA A 199 -7.86 2.22 10.76
N VAL A 200 -7.02 3.20 10.41
CA VAL A 200 -7.33 4.21 9.40
C VAL A 200 -6.25 4.18 8.33
N SER A 201 -6.64 4.20 7.06
CA SER A 201 -5.68 4.23 5.94
C SER A 201 -5.99 5.35 4.95
N PHE A 202 -5.00 6.19 4.68
CA PHE A 202 -5.11 7.29 3.72
C PHE A 202 -4.60 6.87 2.34
N HIS A 203 -5.40 7.17 1.32
CA HIS A 203 -5.15 6.81 -0.07
C HIS A 203 -5.48 7.96 -1.04
N GLY A 204 -4.87 7.91 -2.21
CA GLY A 204 -5.12 8.80 -3.33
C GLY A 204 -5.60 8.05 -4.56
N TYR A 205 -6.64 8.56 -5.21
CA TYR A 205 -7.17 7.97 -6.44
C TYR A 205 -7.58 9.03 -7.48
N ARG A 206 -7.99 8.55 -8.67
CA ARG A 206 -8.39 9.39 -9.82
C ARG A 206 -9.90 9.58 -9.90
N GLY A 207 -10.53 9.99 -8.80
CA GLY A 207 -11.94 10.37 -8.79
C GLY A 207 -12.16 11.84 -8.45
N HIS A 208 -13.36 12.14 -7.95
CA HIS A 208 -13.82 13.49 -7.65
C HIS A 208 -14.26 13.68 -6.20
N ASP A 209 -14.68 12.59 -5.54
CA ASP A 209 -15.20 12.63 -4.17
C ASP A 209 -14.15 12.07 -3.19
N VAL A 210 -14.17 12.51 -1.94
CA VAL A 210 -13.53 11.74 -0.86
C VAL A 210 -14.44 10.58 -0.50
N LEU A 211 -13.92 9.35 -0.60
CA LEU A 211 -14.66 8.14 -0.28
C LEU A 211 -14.25 7.60 1.09
N ILE A 212 -15.24 7.37 1.94
CA ILE A 212 -15.07 6.70 3.23
C ILE A 212 -15.50 5.25 3.07
N GLY A 213 -14.57 4.32 3.29
CA GLY A 213 -14.75 2.90 3.09
C GLY A 213 -14.25 2.07 4.27
N GLY A 214 -13.99 0.79 4.01
CA GLY A 214 -13.54 -0.17 5.00
C GLY A 214 -14.69 -0.87 5.74
N ARG A 215 -14.31 -1.80 6.62
CA ARG A 215 -15.25 -2.70 7.34
C ARG A 215 -15.67 -2.19 8.72
N ALA A 216 -15.19 -1.03 9.14
CA ALA A 216 -15.64 -0.35 10.34
C ALA A 216 -17.18 -0.27 10.44
N PRO A 217 -17.74 -0.24 11.67
CA PRO A 217 -19.17 -0.04 11.89
C PRO A 217 -19.71 1.18 11.15
N ALA A 218 -20.96 1.10 10.70
CA ALA A 218 -21.61 2.19 9.95
C ALA A 218 -21.53 3.54 10.69
N ARG A 219 -21.69 3.51 12.03
CA ARG A 219 -21.56 4.71 12.87
C ARG A 219 -20.18 5.37 12.74
N LEU A 220 -19.09 4.61 12.83
CA LEU A 220 -17.74 5.16 12.68
C LEU A 220 -17.54 5.75 11.27
N LYS A 221 -18.01 5.06 10.23
CA LYS A 221 -17.97 5.59 8.85
C LYS A 221 -18.75 6.90 8.72
N SER A 222 -19.91 7.01 9.35
CA SER A 222 -20.72 8.25 9.38
C SER A 222 -20.02 9.37 10.15
N ASP A 223 -19.39 9.08 11.29
CA ASP A 223 -18.67 10.07 12.08
C ASP A 223 -17.49 10.65 11.28
N VAL A 224 -16.70 9.78 10.63
CA VAL A 224 -15.59 10.20 9.74
C VAL A 224 -16.13 11.01 8.55
N LEU A 225 -17.20 10.55 7.90
CA LEU A 225 -17.83 11.30 6.80
C LEU A 225 -18.23 12.69 7.25
N ASN A 226 -18.93 12.83 8.37
CA ASN A 226 -19.45 14.10 8.85
C ASN A 226 -18.31 15.07 9.20
N ALA A 227 -17.29 14.58 9.90
CA ALA A 227 -16.13 15.38 10.28
C ALA A 227 -15.37 15.88 9.04
N VAL A 228 -15.09 14.99 8.09
CA VAL A 228 -14.37 15.35 6.85
C VAL A 228 -15.22 16.25 5.94
N ALA A 229 -16.54 16.01 5.84
CA ALA A 229 -17.45 16.87 5.08
C ALA A 229 -17.48 18.29 5.64
N LYS A 230 -17.52 18.43 6.97
CA LYS A 230 -17.44 19.73 7.65
C LYS A 230 -16.11 20.42 7.39
N ALA A 231 -14.99 19.70 7.44
CA ALA A 231 -13.67 20.25 7.15
C ALA A 231 -13.51 20.71 5.69
N LEU A 232 -14.34 20.17 4.78
CA LEU A 232 -14.36 20.49 3.37
C LEU A 232 -15.53 21.41 2.96
N ASP A 233 -16.26 21.99 3.92
CA ASP A 233 -17.36 22.89 3.61
C ASP A 233 -16.88 24.08 2.77
N GLY A 234 -17.67 24.45 1.75
CA GLY A 234 -17.31 25.49 0.78
C GLY A 234 -16.19 25.14 -0.21
N SER A 235 -15.52 23.98 -0.09
CA SER A 235 -14.44 23.59 -1.02
C SER A 235 -14.92 23.08 -2.39
N GLY A 236 -16.19 22.68 -2.49
CA GLY A 236 -16.74 21.98 -3.65
C GLY A 236 -16.35 20.50 -3.76
N VAL A 237 -15.56 19.97 -2.82
CA VAL A 237 -15.23 18.54 -2.75
C VAL A 237 -16.31 17.80 -1.97
N ARG A 238 -16.98 16.84 -2.61
CA ARG A 238 -17.99 16.00 -1.96
C ARG A 238 -17.32 14.87 -1.17
N VAL A 239 -17.90 14.54 -0.02
CA VAL A 239 -17.53 13.39 0.83
C VAL A 239 -18.70 12.43 0.88
N ARG A 240 -18.46 11.13 0.74
CA ARG A 240 -19.49 10.10 0.89
C ARG A 240 -18.94 8.77 1.36
N VAL A 241 -19.82 7.92 1.88
CA VAL A 241 -19.49 6.50 2.09
C VAL A 241 -19.45 5.82 0.72
N ALA A 242 -18.46 4.95 0.52
CA ALA A 242 -18.38 4.12 -0.68
C ALA A 242 -19.52 3.10 -0.69
N GLU A 243 -20.11 2.85 -1.86
CA GLU A 243 -21.17 1.84 -1.98
C GLU A 243 -20.60 0.42 -1.85
N PRO A 244 -21.40 -0.55 -1.38
CA PRO A 244 -20.97 -1.95 -1.30
C PRO A 244 -20.48 -2.47 -2.65
N GLY A 245 -19.27 -3.04 -2.66
CA GLY A 245 -18.64 -3.54 -3.89
C GLY A 245 -18.15 -2.46 -4.87
N GLU A 246 -18.27 -1.18 -4.52
CA GLU A 246 -17.69 -0.09 -5.31
C GLU A 246 -16.17 -0.24 -5.40
N ARG A 247 -15.59 0.11 -6.55
CA ARG A 247 -14.15 0.22 -6.68
C ARG A 247 -13.64 1.23 -5.64
N TYR A 248 -12.63 0.82 -4.87
CA TYR A 248 -12.05 1.61 -3.77
C TYR A 248 -12.89 1.67 -2.48
N SER A 249 -13.93 0.83 -2.34
CA SER A 249 -14.70 0.73 -1.08
C SER A 249 -13.88 0.24 0.11
N GLY A 250 -12.75 -0.43 -0.14
CA GLY A 250 -11.87 -0.95 0.90
C GLY A 250 -12.47 -2.10 1.72
N GLU A 251 -13.60 -2.68 1.31
CA GLU A 251 -14.36 -3.67 2.12
C GLU A 251 -13.79 -5.09 2.10
N SER A 252 -12.85 -5.40 1.20
CA SER A 252 -12.25 -6.74 1.14
C SER A 252 -11.60 -7.11 2.46
N ALA A 253 -11.82 -8.34 2.94
CA ALA A 253 -11.09 -8.90 4.08
C ALA A 253 -9.58 -8.97 3.84
N SER A 254 -9.15 -9.06 2.57
CA SER A 254 -7.73 -9.00 2.23
C SER A 254 -7.16 -7.58 2.30
N ASN A 255 -7.98 -6.53 2.32
CA ASN A 255 -7.47 -5.16 2.39
C ASN A 255 -6.68 -4.96 3.70
N LEU A 256 -5.48 -4.40 3.59
CA LEU A 256 -4.56 -4.19 4.69
C LEU A 256 -5.21 -3.49 5.90
N VAL A 257 -6.00 -2.45 5.66
CA VAL A 257 -6.65 -1.68 6.73
C VAL A 257 -7.59 -2.54 7.57
N ASN A 258 -8.29 -3.49 6.95
CA ASN A 258 -9.14 -4.42 7.69
C ASN A 258 -8.29 -5.52 8.33
N ARG A 259 -7.33 -6.09 7.59
CA ARG A 259 -6.54 -7.26 8.01
C ARG A 259 -5.77 -7.04 9.31
N LEU A 260 -5.40 -5.79 9.61
CA LEU A 260 -4.68 -5.44 10.84
C LEU A 260 -5.59 -5.30 12.06
N THR A 261 -6.92 -5.30 11.87
CA THR A 261 -7.88 -5.12 12.95
C THR A 261 -8.38 -6.43 13.55
N VAL A 262 -8.91 -6.37 14.78
CA VAL A 262 -9.67 -7.46 15.41
C VAL A 262 -10.82 -7.85 14.48
N ASP A 263 -10.93 -9.15 14.20
CA ASP A 263 -11.92 -9.77 13.30
C ASP A 263 -12.03 -9.19 11.88
N GLY A 264 -11.08 -8.33 11.50
CA GLY A 264 -11.11 -7.63 10.23
C GLY A 264 -12.25 -6.61 10.11
N ALA A 265 -12.74 -6.05 11.22
CA ALA A 265 -13.95 -5.25 11.26
C ALA A 265 -13.74 -3.77 11.69
N GLY A 266 -12.52 -3.35 12.02
CA GLY A 266 -12.24 -2.00 12.54
C GLY A 266 -11.66 -1.02 11.52
N GLY A 267 -11.55 -1.40 10.25
CA GLY A 267 -10.82 -0.62 9.25
C GLY A 267 -11.65 0.49 8.60
N ILE A 268 -11.09 1.70 8.54
CA ILE A 268 -11.58 2.87 7.79
C ILE A 268 -10.59 3.16 6.65
N GLN A 269 -11.08 3.12 5.41
CA GLN A 269 -10.30 3.54 4.25
C GLN A 269 -10.74 4.93 3.80
N ILE A 270 -9.80 5.84 3.54
CA ILE A 270 -10.08 7.19 3.04
C ILE A 270 -9.40 7.38 1.69
N GLU A 271 -10.19 7.39 0.62
CA GLU A 271 -9.72 7.56 -0.76
C GLU A 271 -9.98 8.99 -1.22
N GLN A 272 -8.93 9.69 -1.64
CA GLN A 272 -9.01 11.13 -1.90
C GLN A 272 -8.59 11.48 -3.33
N PRO A 273 -9.29 12.40 -4.00
CA PRO A 273 -8.82 12.95 -5.25
C PRO A 273 -7.64 13.89 -4.99
N ARG A 274 -6.81 14.12 -6.02
CA ARG A 274 -5.62 14.99 -5.87
C ARG A 274 -5.90 16.38 -5.31
N PRO A 275 -6.97 17.11 -5.72
CA PRO A 275 -7.28 18.40 -5.12
C PRO A 275 -7.54 18.31 -3.61
N ALA A 276 -8.30 17.32 -3.14
CA ALA A 276 -8.62 17.16 -1.72
C ALA A 276 -7.37 17.00 -0.86
N ARG A 277 -6.49 16.05 -1.23
CA ARG A 277 -5.29 15.73 -0.45
C ARG A 277 -4.17 16.76 -0.56
N THR A 278 -4.12 17.57 -1.63
CA THR A 278 -3.13 18.64 -1.80
C THR A 278 -3.56 19.96 -1.18
N LEU A 279 -4.83 20.34 -1.30
CA LEU A 279 -5.33 21.65 -0.83
C LEU A 279 -5.89 21.59 0.60
N TYR A 280 -6.44 20.44 1.00
CA TYR A 280 -7.18 20.29 2.25
C TYR A 280 -6.67 19.10 3.08
N GLY A 281 -5.51 18.53 2.74
CA GLY A 281 -5.00 17.33 3.40
C GLY A 281 -4.86 17.49 4.92
N GLU A 282 -4.37 18.63 5.39
CA GLU A 282 -4.22 18.91 6.82
C GLU A 282 -5.56 19.00 7.53
N ALA A 283 -6.56 19.63 6.91
CA ALA A 283 -7.91 19.75 7.47
C ALA A 283 -8.62 18.38 7.52
N ILE A 284 -8.44 17.55 6.48
CA ILE A 284 -8.95 16.17 6.44
C ILE A 284 -8.30 15.34 7.57
N ALA A 285 -6.98 15.41 7.73
CA ALA A 285 -6.27 14.69 8.78
C ALA A 285 -6.71 15.13 10.18
N ALA A 286 -6.85 16.44 10.42
CA ALA A 286 -7.35 16.96 11.70
C ALA A 286 -8.77 16.46 12.03
N ALA A 287 -9.68 16.47 11.06
CA ALA A 287 -11.03 15.95 11.24
C ALA A 287 -11.05 14.44 11.57
N VAL A 288 -10.16 13.67 10.93
CA VAL A 288 -10.00 12.24 11.24
C VAL A 288 -9.43 12.03 12.64
N THR A 289 -8.47 12.86 13.07
CA THR A 289 -7.95 12.83 14.44
C THR A 289 -9.06 12.98 15.46
N GLU A 290 -9.93 14.00 15.34
CA GLU A 290 -11.03 14.25 16.29
C GLU A 290 -11.95 13.03 16.44
N VAL A 291 -12.26 12.34 15.33
CA VAL A 291 -13.08 11.13 15.36
C VAL A 291 -12.34 9.97 16.02
N CYS A 292 -11.06 9.77 15.69
CA CYS A 292 -10.23 8.74 16.32
C CYS A 292 -10.11 8.96 17.83
N GLU A 293 -9.85 10.18 18.29
CA GLU A 293 -9.80 10.53 19.72
C GLU A 293 -11.10 10.18 20.43
N SER A 294 -12.24 10.56 19.86
CA SER A 294 -13.56 10.27 20.44
C SER A 294 -13.83 8.78 20.57
N TRP A 295 -13.43 7.97 19.56
CA TRP A 295 -13.64 6.52 19.58
C TRP A 295 -12.67 5.80 20.51
N ILE A 296 -11.40 6.23 20.57
CA ILE A 296 -10.42 5.72 21.54
C ILE A 296 -10.90 5.98 22.98
N ALA A 297 -11.40 7.19 23.25
CA ALA A 297 -11.92 7.54 24.57
C ALA A 297 -13.17 6.73 24.95
N ALA A 298 -14.06 6.47 23.98
CA ALA A 298 -15.25 5.66 24.21
C ALA A 298 -14.93 4.19 24.53
N ASP A 299 -13.91 3.63 23.87
CA ASP A 299 -13.46 2.25 24.08
C ASP A 299 -12.67 2.06 25.38
N ALA A 300 -12.09 3.14 25.91
CA ALA A 300 -11.36 3.08 27.17
C ALA A 300 -12.27 2.77 28.37
N GLY A 301 -13.58 3.07 28.29
CA GLY A 301 -14.53 2.95 29.40
C GLY A 301 -14.15 3.81 30.63
N PRO A 302 -15.06 4.02 31.60
CA PRO A 302 -14.67 4.57 32.90
C PRO A 302 -13.74 3.62 33.67
#